data_AF-A0A1U7LJU9-F1
#
_entry.id   AF-A0A1U7LJU9-F1
#
_cell.length_a   1.000
_cell.length_b   1.000
_cell.length_c   1.000
_cell.angle_alpha   90.00
_cell.angle_beta   90.00
_cell.angle_gamma   90.00
#
_symmetry.space_group_name_H-M   'P 1'
#
loop_
_entity.id
_entity.type
_entity.pdbx_description
1 polymer ?
#
loop_
_entity_poly.entity_id
_entity_poly.type
_entity_poly.pdbx_seq_one_letter_code
_entity_poly.pdbx_strand_id
1 'polypeptide(L)'
;MLKGQKVHATLELELHETKPVAHATSTEDRWALRFINILFAISELETHQKTRELTVFGFINDTFVLGIIDEISISAQTSQTILLSIADYKTRVNPTLPSKFQLKQTSFQLMLYKQLLQDLVSATFDFVKFSNIVRVDPDKCLTLPFIMEMAETGILCLDILLENNTLRKLWEYTLRKKLARYSVNQELFVHYIHQTDSSCFASQSIKFDPVQLEMLANDSLGWWTGKRPPTGVDIEESFKCSHCVFAEKCSWRLSKIEESTQRHRVLRESMKFPKR
;
A
#
# COMPACT_ATOMS: atom_id res chain seq x y z
N MET A 1 11.61 1.31 13.23
CA MET A 1 10.26 0.79 12.86
C MET A 1 9.20 1.10 13.91
N LEU A 2 9.39 0.76 15.19
CA LEU A 2 8.37 0.96 16.25
C LEU A 2 7.84 2.40 16.39
N LYS A 3 8.71 3.43 16.30
CA LYS A 3 8.27 4.83 16.37
C LYS A 3 7.36 5.23 15.20
N GLY A 4 7.60 4.69 14.01
CA GLY A 4 6.76 4.93 12.84
C GLY A 4 5.36 4.34 13.03
N GLN A 5 5.28 3.07 13.43
CA GLN A 5 4.01 2.39 13.68
C GLN A 5 3.15 3.13 14.72
N LYS A 6 3.77 3.70 15.77
CA LYS A 6 3.04 4.51 16.76
C LYS A 6 2.40 5.75 16.14
N VAL A 7 3.09 6.44 15.23
CA VAL A 7 2.54 7.61 14.55
C VAL A 7 1.33 7.23 13.71
N HIS A 8 1.39 6.16 12.92
CA HIS A 8 0.23 5.69 12.13
C HIS A 8 -0.93 5.28 13.03
N ALA A 9 -0.66 4.53 14.11
CA ALA A 9 -1.70 4.14 15.06
C ALA A 9 -2.34 5.36 15.75
N THR A 10 -1.56 6.38 16.11
CA THR A 10 -2.11 7.63 16.65
C THR A 10 -2.99 8.33 15.63
N LEU A 11 -2.55 8.41 14.37
CA LEU A 11 -3.31 8.99 13.28
C LEU A 11 -4.62 8.21 13.03
N GLU A 12 -4.60 6.88 13.04
CA GLU A 12 -5.81 6.06 12.88
C GLU A 12 -6.80 6.31 14.03
N LEU A 13 -6.32 6.33 15.28
CA LEU A 13 -7.12 6.58 16.48
C LEU A 13 -7.72 8.00 16.55
N GLU A 14 -7.22 8.97 15.78
CA GLU A 14 -7.85 10.29 15.65
C GLU A 14 -9.21 10.21 14.94
N LEU A 15 -9.44 9.17 14.12
CA LEU A 15 -10.65 9.04 13.32
C LEU A 15 -11.64 8.06 13.94
N HIS A 16 -11.18 6.88 14.35
CA HIS A 16 -12.04 5.84 14.93
C HIS A 16 -11.29 4.94 15.92
N GLU A 17 -12.06 4.25 16.77
CA GLU A 17 -11.51 3.22 17.65
C GLU A 17 -11.16 1.96 16.86
N THR A 18 -9.90 1.53 16.93
CA THR A 18 -9.49 0.24 16.37
C THR A 18 -9.88 -0.89 17.34
N LYS A 19 -10.76 -1.79 16.92
CA LYS A 19 -11.14 -2.97 17.72
C LYS A 19 -10.60 -4.25 17.07
N PRO A 20 -9.74 -5.01 17.78
CA PRO A 20 -9.30 -6.30 17.28
C PRO A 20 -10.50 -7.22 17.09
N VAL A 21 -10.59 -7.86 15.93
CA VAL A 21 -11.64 -8.83 15.61
C VAL A 21 -11.13 -10.23 15.96
N ALA A 22 -11.67 -10.83 17.02
CA ALA A 22 -11.19 -12.09 17.58
C ALA A 22 -11.63 -13.31 16.77
N HIS A 23 -12.80 -13.24 16.12
CA HIS A 23 -13.43 -14.42 15.50
C HIS A 23 -13.21 -14.54 13.99
N ALA A 24 -12.36 -13.70 13.39
CA ALA A 24 -11.92 -13.82 11.99
C ALA A 24 -10.92 -14.98 11.79
N THR A 25 -11.39 -16.20 12.05
CA THR A 25 -10.54 -17.40 12.21
C THR A 25 -10.33 -18.14 10.90
N SER A 26 -11.35 -18.21 10.04
CA SER A 26 -11.22 -18.81 8.70
C SER A 26 -10.60 -17.83 7.69
N THR A 27 -10.10 -18.35 6.57
CA THR A 27 -9.60 -17.48 5.49
C THR A 27 -10.74 -16.66 4.89
N GLU A 28 -11.94 -17.24 4.83
CA GLU A 28 -13.15 -16.55 4.39
C GLU A 28 -13.53 -15.40 5.33
N ASP A 29 -13.55 -15.61 6.65
CA ASP A 29 -13.86 -14.55 7.62
C ASP A 29 -12.85 -13.39 7.53
N ARG A 30 -11.55 -13.69 7.35
CA ARG A 30 -10.51 -12.66 7.17
C ARG A 30 -10.73 -11.81 5.91
N TRP A 31 -11.22 -12.41 4.83
CA TRP A 31 -11.57 -11.65 3.62
C TRP A 31 -12.88 -10.89 3.77
N ALA A 32 -13.87 -11.49 4.44
CA ALA A 32 -15.12 -10.81 4.75
C ALA A 32 -14.88 -9.56 5.60
N LEU A 33 -13.98 -9.64 6.59
CA LEU A 33 -13.56 -8.49 7.38
C LEU A 33 -13.00 -7.37 6.50
N ARG A 34 -12.17 -7.67 5.49
CA ARG A 34 -11.68 -6.65 4.56
C ARG A 34 -12.81 -6.00 3.75
N PHE A 35 -13.81 -6.77 3.34
CA PHE A 35 -14.97 -6.23 2.62
C PHE A 35 -15.86 -5.36 3.52
N ILE A 36 -16.02 -5.74 4.79
CA ILE A 36 -16.72 -4.94 5.80
C ILE A 36 -15.93 -3.65 6.08
N ASN A 37 -14.60 -3.71 6.14
CA ASN A 37 -13.76 -2.51 6.31
C ASN A 37 -13.90 -1.53 5.13
N ILE A 38 -14.13 -2.02 3.90
CA ILE A 38 -14.48 -1.14 2.76
C ILE A 38 -15.82 -0.43 3.01
N LEU A 39 -16.83 -1.16 3.51
CA LEU A 39 -18.13 -0.57 3.84
C LEU A 39 -18.03 0.47 4.96
N PHE A 40 -17.21 0.18 5.98
CA PHE A 40 -16.90 1.13 7.04
C PHE A 40 -16.21 2.38 6.49
N ALA A 41 -15.19 2.22 5.65
CA ALA A 41 -14.50 3.33 5.02
C ALA A 41 -15.41 4.22 4.15
N ILE A 42 -16.41 3.63 3.46
CA ILE A 42 -17.45 4.40 2.76
C ILE A 42 -18.25 5.27 3.76
N SER A 43 -18.67 4.69 4.89
CA SER A 43 -19.38 5.43 5.95
C SER A 43 -18.53 6.55 6.55
N GLU A 44 -17.24 6.32 6.73
CA GLU A 44 -16.30 7.35 7.21
C GLU A 44 -16.11 8.47 6.18
N LEU A 45 -15.99 8.14 4.89
CA LEU A 45 -15.92 9.14 3.84
C LEU A 45 -17.19 10.00 3.81
N GLU A 46 -18.37 9.42 4.01
CA GLU A 46 -19.64 10.16 4.05
C GLU A 46 -19.74 11.08 5.28
N THR A 47 -19.24 10.62 6.45
CA THR A 47 -19.42 11.33 7.73
C THR A 47 -18.29 12.32 8.02
N HIS A 48 -17.05 11.92 7.76
CA HIS A 48 -15.83 12.64 8.13
C HIS A 48 -15.08 13.20 6.93
N GLN A 49 -15.51 12.92 5.69
CA GLN A 49 -14.82 13.30 4.44
C GLN A 49 -13.42 12.68 4.30
N LYS A 50 -13.07 11.72 5.16
CA LYS A 50 -11.79 11.00 5.16
C LYS A 50 -11.92 9.64 5.85
N THR A 51 -11.03 8.72 5.51
CA THR A 51 -10.85 7.39 6.10
C THR A 51 -9.36 7.02 6.11
N ARG A 52 -8.93 6.14 7.01
CA ARG A 52 -7.54 5.72 7.18
C ARG A 52 -7.41 4.19 7.15
N GLU A 53 -6.21 3.71 6.80
CA GLU A 53 -5.85 2.29 6.75
C GLU A 53 -6.79 1.44 5.86
N LEU A 54 -7.22 1.99 4.72
CA LEU A 54 -8.10 1.25 3.80
C LEU A 54 -7.33 0.17 3.06
N THR A 55 -7.75 -1.08 3.22
CA THR A 55 -7.25 -2.20 2.43
C THR A 55 -7.70 -2.09 0.98
N VAL A 56 -6.75 -2.12 0.05
CA VAL A 56 -6.98 -2.17 -1.40
C VAL A 56 -6.33 -3.39 -2.01
N PHE A 57 -6.95 -3.95 -3.03
CA PHE A 57 -6.46 -5.16 -3.69
C PHE A 57 -6.95 -5.23 -5.13
N GLY A 58 -6.25 -6.03 -5.93
CA GLY A 58 -6.50 -6.10 -7.37
C GLY A 58 -5.38 -6.85 -8.09
N PHE A 59 -5.33 -6.67 -9.40
CA PHE A 59 -4.37 -7.36 -10.26
C PHE A 59 -3.48 -6.36 -10.98
N ILE A 60 -2.17 -6.63 -10.96
CA ILE A 60 -1.18 -5.93 -11.76
C ILE A 60 -0.40 -6.98 -12.53
N ASN A 61 -0.47 -6.94 -13.87
CA ASN A 61 0.14 -7.94 -14.76
C ASN A 61 -0.14 -9.38 -14.31
N ASP A 62 -1.43 -9.70 -14.11
CA ASP A 62 -1.95 -10.97 -13.59
C ASP A 62 -1.50 -11.39 -12.20
N THR A 63 -0.69 -10.58 -11.51
CA THR A 63 -0.27 -10.82 -10.14
C THR A 63 -1.24 -10.15 -9.18
N PHE A 64 -1.76 -10.91 -8.22
CA PHE A 64 -2.61 -10.36 -7.17
C PHE A 64 -1.78 -9.50 -6.21
N VAL A 65 -2.23 -8.28 -5.98
CA VAL A 65 -1.60 -7.32 -5.08
C VAL A 65 -2.58 -6.94 -3.98
N LEU A 66 -2.08 -6.88 -2.75
CA LEU A 66 -2.79 -6.42 -1.57
C LEU A 66 -1.98 -5.30 -0.94
N GLY A 67 -2.62 -4.18 -0.64
CA GLY A 67 -2.03 -3.00 -0.04
C GLY A 67 -2.96 -2.36 0.98
N ILE A 68 -2.41 -1.41 1.73
CA ILE A 68 -3.16 -0.60 2.69
C ILE A 68 -2.80 0.85 2.43
N ILE A 69 -3.81 1.68 2.19
CA ILE A 69 -3.67 3.12 1.97
C ILE A 69 -3.83 3.83 3.33
N ASP A 70 -2.82 4.60 3.71
CA ASP A 70 -2.80 5.28 5.01
C ASP A 70 -3.97 6.26 5.16
N GLU A 71 -4.25 7.08 4.13
CA GLU A 71 -5.39 8.00 4.15
C GLU A 71 -6.02 8.17 2.76
N ILE A 72 -7.35 8.23 2.77
CA ILE A 72 -8.18 8.64 1.64
C ILE A 72 -9.09 9.77 2.10
N SER A 73 -9.18 10.84 1.32
CA SER A 73 -10.04 11.99 1.62
C SER A 73 -10.83 12.45 0.39
N ILE A 74 -11.98 13.08 0.62
CA ILE A 74 -12.77 13.71 -0.44
C ILE A 74 -12.14 15.06 -0.80
N SER A 75 -11.65 15.17 -2.03
CA SER A 75 -11.02 16.39 -2.56
C SER A 75 -12.00 17.29 -3.31
N ALA A 76 -13.01 16.70 -3.94
CA ALA A 76 -14.10 17.43 -4.58
C ALA A 76 -15.34 16.52 -4.67
N GLN A 77 -16.53 17.12 -4.64
CA GLN A 77 -17.78 16.39 -4.74
C GLN A 77 -18.79 17.17 -5.58
N THR A 78 -19.47 16.46 -6.48
CA THR A 78 -20.64 16.94 -7.22
C THR A 78 -21.87 16.11 -6.84
N SER A 79 -23.03 16.41 -7.44
CA SER A 79 -24.24 15.59 -7.23
C SER A 79 -24.05 14.14 -7.69
N GLN A 80 -23.23 13.89 -8.72
CA GLN A 80 -23.05 12.57 -9.31
C GLN A 80 -21.75 11.88 -8.85
N THR A 81 -20.66 12.63 -8.71
CA THR A 81 -19.31 12.08 -8.52
C THR A 81 -18.61 12.60 -7.27
N ILE A 82 -17.78 11.75 -6.68
CA ILE A 82 -16.90 12.05 -5.54
C ILE A 82 -15.46 11.81 -6.00
N LEU A 83 -14.60 12.83 -5.90
CA LEU A 83 -13.19 12.74 -6.24
C LEU A 83 -12.36 12.51 -4.98
N LEU A 84 -11.75 11.34 -4.90
CA LEU A 84 -10.91 10.89 -3.79
C LEU A 84 -9.45 11.31 -4.01
N SER A 85 -8.83 11.82 -2.98
CA SER A 85 -7.38 11.99 -2.87
C SER A 85 -6.80 10.89 -2.00
N ILE A 86 -5.60 10.41 -2.33
CA ILE A 86 -4.87 9.44 -1.50
C ILE A 86 -3.61 10.09 -0.94
N ALA A 87 -3.28 9.74 0.30
CA ALA A 87 -2.08 10.20 0.95
C ALA A 87 -1.35 9.06 1.68
N ASP A 88 -0.03 9.13 1.67
CA ASP A 88 0.87 8.23 2.41
C ASP A 88 1.69 9.05 3.42
N TYR A 89 1.88 8.50 4.62
CA TYR A 89 2.58 9.16 5.71
C TYR A 89 3.96 8.53 5.89
N LYS A 90 5.02 9.29 5.63
CA LYS A 90 6.40 8.84 5.83
C LYS A 90 7.01 9.49 7.06
N THR A 91 7.33 8.65 8.05
CA THR A 91 7.98 9.13 9.27
C THR A 91 9.50 9.28 9.09
N ARG A 92 10.07 10.34 9.68
CA ARG A 92 11.48 10.69 9.53
C ARG A 92 12.10 11.07 10.88
N VAL A 93 13.33 10.61 11.10
CA VAL A 93 14.13 10.99 12.27
C VAL A 93 14.59 12.44 12.13
N ASN A 94 15.14 12.78 10.96
CA ASN A 94 15.54 14.15 10.64
C ASN A 94 14.46 14.78 9.76
N PRO A 95 13.99 16.01 10.05
CA PRO A 95 12.95 16.70 9.29
C PRO A 95 13.49 17.26 7.98
N THR A 96 13.97 16.36 7.12
CA THR A 96 14.49 16.67 5.79
C THR A 96 13.72 15.91 4.73
N LEU A 97 13.61 16.47 3.54
CA LEU A 97 12.97 15.78 2.41
C LEU A 97 13.82 14.60 1.93
N PRO A 98 13.18 13.53 1.41
CA PRO A 98 13.93 12.41 0.84
C PRO A 98 14.68 12.84 -0.41
N SER A 99 15.73 12.08 -0.74
CA SER A 99 16.34 12.18 -2.07
C SER A 99 15.35 11.70 -3.14
N LYS A 100 15.62 12.05 -4.41
CA LYS A 100 14.82 11.58 -5.55
C LYS A 100 14.76 10.04 -5.63
N PHE A 101 15.83 9.35 -5.22
CA PHE A 101 15.89 7.89 -5.19
C PHE A 101 14.94 7.29 -4.15
N GLN A 102 14.89 7.88 -2.96
CA GLN A 102 13.96 7.48 -1.91
C GLN A 102 12.50 7.75 -2.29
N LEU A 103 12.24 8.84 -3.02
CA LEU A 103 10.91 9.16 -3.55
C LEU A 103 10.39 8.13 -4.56
N LYS A 104 11.28 7.46 -5.30
CA LYS A 104 10.88 6.48 -6.33
C LYS A 104 10.04 5.34 -5.75
N GLN A 105 10.40 4.85 -4.56
CA GLN A 105 9.66 3.79 -3.89
C GLN A 105 8.27 4.28 -3.44
N THR A 106 8.20 5.46 -2.80
CA THR A 106 6.93 6.05 -2.36
C THR A 106 6.02 6.37 -3.55
N SER A 107 6.58 6.90 -4.63
CA SER A 107 5.87 7.18 -5.87
C SER A 107 5.30 5.90 -6.46
N PHE A 108 6.09 4.82 -6.55
CA PHE A 108 5.60 3.52 -7.01
C PHE A 108 4.45 2.99 -6.15
N GLN A 109 4.60 3.04 -4.81
CA GLN A 109 3.57 2.60 -3.86
C GLN A 109 2.26 3.38 -4.06
N LEU A 110 2.31 4.72 -4.11
CA LEU A 110 1.12 5.55 -4.31
C LEU A 110 0.46 5.32 -5.66
N MET A 111 1.23 5.21 -6.74
CA MET A 111 0.66 4.93 -8.08
C MET A 111 -0.01 3.56 -8.13
N LEU A 112 0.59 2.55 -7.48
CA LEU A 112 0.02 1.21 -7.35
C LEU A 112 -1.31 1.27 -6.59
N TYR A 113 -1.32 1.94 -5.43
CA TYR A 113 -2.52 2.11 -4.61
C TYR A 113 -3.64 2.85 -5.33
N LYS A 114 -3.32 3.92 -6.06
CA LYS A 114 -4.28 4.63 -6.92
C LYS A 114 -4.89 3.67 -7.93
N GLN A 115 -4.08 2.87 -8.62
CA GLN A 115 -4.58 1.95 -9.64
C GLN A 115 -5.50 0.90 -9.03
N LEU A 116 -5.09 0.26 -7.93
CA LEU A 116 -5.92 -0.72 -7.22
C LEU A 116 -7.24 -0.12 -6.73
N LEU A 117 -7.21 1.08 -6.13
CA LEU A 117 -8.41 1.76 -5.69
C LEU A 117 -9.31 2.13 -6.87
N GLN A 118 -8.74 2.62 -7.98
CA GLN A 118 -9.48 2.94 -9.19
C GLN A 118 -10.19 1.70 -9.75
N ASP A 119 -9.53 0.55 -9.78
CA ASP A 119 -10.09 -0.70 -10.30
C ASP A 119 -11.24 -1.21 -9.42
N LEU A 120 -11.10 -1.08 -8.10
CA LEU A 120 -12.14 -1.41 -7.12
C LEU A 120 -13.38 -0.52 -7.29
N VAL A 121 -13.21 0.80 -7.37
CA VAL A 121 -14.37 1.73 -7.51
C VAL A 121 -15.03 1.63 -8.88
N SER A 122 -14.27 1.27 -9.92
CA SER A 122 -14.78 1.05 -11.27
C SER A 122 -15.48 -0.32 -11.43
N ALA A 123 -15.53 -1.14 -10.36
CA ALA A 123 -16.09 -2.49 -10.37
C ALA A 123 -15.50 -3.41 -11.47
N THR A 124 -14.22 -3.20 -11.79
CA THR A 124 -13.48 -4.01 -12.79
C THR A 124 -12.77 -5.23 -12.17
N PHE A 125 -12.94 -5.41 -10.85
CA PHE A 125 -12.30 -6.48 -10.09
C PHE A 125 -12.84 -7.86 -10.46
N ASP A 126 -11.96 -8.72 -10.95
CA ASP A 126 -12.28 -10.12 -11.28
C ASP A 126 -12.34 -10.99 -10.00
N PHE A 127 -13.55 -11.09 -9.45
CA PHE A 127 -13.80 -11.84 -8.22
C PHE A 127 -13.53 -13.35 -8.35
N VAL A 128 -13.73 -13.94 -9.54
CA VAL A 128 -13.50 -15.37 -9.78
C VAL A 128 -12.01 -15.67 -9.82
N LYS A 129 -11.24 -14.85 -10.55
CA LYS A 129 -9.78 -14.95 -10.57
C LYS A 129 -9.21 -14.75 -9.16
N PHE A 130 -9.77 -13.80 -8.41
CA PHE A 130 -9.41 -13.58 -7.01
C PHE A 130 -9.63 -14.83 -6.17
N SER A 131 -10.83 -15.41 -6.16
CA SER A 131 -11.13 -16.54 -5.29
C SER A 131 -10.20 -17.74 -5.53
N ASN A 132 -9.84 -17.96 -6.80
CA ASN A 132 -8.89 -18.98 -7.21
C ASN A 132 -7.46 -18.71 -6.69
N ILE A 133 -6.97 -17.48 -6.82
CA ILE A 133 -5.59 -17.13 -6.41
C ILE A 133 -5.45 -17.13 -4.89
N VAL A 134 -6.42 -16.60 -4.16
CA VAL A 134 -6.37 -16.57 -2.69
C VAL A 134 -6.83 -17.89 -2.06
N ARG A 135 -7.28 -18.85 -2.87
CA ARG A 135 -7.71 -20.20 -2.47
C ARG A 135 -8.82 -20.18 -1.42
N VAL A 136 -9.85 -19.39 -1.67
CA VAL A 136 -11.06 -19.33 -0.83
C VAL A 136 -12.24 -19.94 -1.57
N ASP A 137 -13.16 -20.52 -0.80
CA ASP A 137 -14.47 -20.89 -1.33
C ASP A 137 -15.41 -19.66 -1.21
N PRO A 138 -15.81 -19.04 -2.33
CA PRO A 138 -16.62 -17.83 -2.30
C PRO A 138 -18.04 -18.05 -1.77
N ASP A 139 -18.52 -19.29 -1.80
CA ASP A 139 -19.89 -19.68 -1.44
C ASP A 139 -19.95 -20.39 -0.08
N LYS A 140 -18.80 -20.61 0.57
CA LYS A 140 -18.73 -21.09 1.95
C LYS A 140 -19.28 -20.04 2.91
N CYS A 141 -20.14 -20.49 3.82
CA CYS A 141 -20.70 -19.63 4.84
C CYS A 141 -19.63 -19.12 5.80
N LEU A 142 -19.72 -17.83 6.13
CA LEU A 142 -18.97 -17.18 7.21
C LEU A 142 -19.35 -17.80 8.56
N THR A 143 -18.42 -17.76 9.50
CA THR A 143 -18.64 -18.39 10.81
C THR A 143 -19.63 -17.57 11.64
N LEU A 144 -20.52 -18.24 12.38
CA LEU A 144 -21.50 -17.55 13.23
C LEU A 144 -20.84 -16.65 14.29
N PRO A 145 -19.76 -17.05 14.99
CA PRO A 145 -19.06 -16.16 15.91
C PRO A 145 -18.55 -14.89 15.24
N PHE A 146 -18.01 -14.99 14.02
CA PHE A 146 -17.60 -13.82 13.23
C PHE A 146 -18.80 -12.91 12.89
N ILE A 147 -19.91 -13.49 12.40
CA ILE A 147 -21.12 -12.74 12.07
C ILE A 147 -21.65 -11.97 13.29
N MET A 148 -21.69 -12.62 14.46
CA MET A 148 -22.16 -11.99 15.70
C MET A 148 -21.25 -10.83 16.11
N GLU A 149 -19.94 -11.04 16.10
CA GLU A 149 -18.97 -9.97 16.40
C GLU A 149 -19.09 -8.80 15.42
N MET A 150 -19.29 -9.06 14.13
CA MET A 150 -19.50 -7.99 13.14
C MET A 150 -20.80 -7.23 13.36
N ALA A 151 -21.88 -7.90 13.78
CA ALA A 151 -23.14 -7.22 14.09
C ALA A 151 -22.98 -6.26 15.29
N GLU A 152 -22.18 -6.63 16.30
CA GLU A 152 -21.90 -5.81 17.47
C GLU A 152 -21.12 -4.52 17.14
N THR A 153 -20.36 -4.50 16.04
CA THR A 153 -19.65 -3.29 15.59
C THR A 153 -20.61 -2.18 15.12
N GLY A 154 -21.84 -2.53 14.73
CA GLY A 154 -22.81 -1.59 14.17
C GLY A 154 -22.57 -1.17 12.72
N ILE A 155 -21.51 -1.69 12.06
CA ILE A 155 -21.23 -1.39 10.64
C ILE A 155 -22.32 -1.98 9.74
N LEU A 156 -22.74 -3.21 10.03
CA LEU A 156 -23.84 -3.90 9.37
C LEU A 156 -24.74 -4.52 10.44
N CYS A 157 -26.06 -4.45 10.24
CA CYS A 157 -26.99 -5.15 11.12
C CYS A 157 -26.94 -6.67 10.88
N LEU A 158 -27.39 -7.44 11.88
CA LEU A 158 -27.37 -8.89 11.85
C LEU A 158 -28.12 -9.47 10.64
N ASP A 159 -29.28 -8.90 10.29
CA ASP A 159 -30.09 -9.39 9.15
C ASP A 159 -29.31 -9.31 7.83
N ILE A 160 -28.63 -8.17 7.59
CA ILE A 160 -27.80 -7.99 6.39
C ILE A 160 -26.64 -9.00 6.38
N LEU A 161 -25.99 -9.23 7.52
CA LEU A 161 -24.88 -10.17 7.62
C LEU A 161 -25.34 -11.62 7.39
N LEU A 162 -26.51 -12.01 7.89
CA LEU A 162 -27.09 -13.33 7.69
C LEU A 162 -27.51 -13.55 6.23
N GLU A 163 -28.11 -12.54 5.59
CA GLU A 163 -28.48 -12.58 4.18
C GLU A 163 -27.25 -12.71 3.26
N ASN A 164 -26.16 -12.02 3.64
CA ASN A 164 -24.90 -11.92 2.89
C ASN A 164 -23.77 -12.73 3.52
N ASN A 165 -24.08 -13.87 4.12
CA ASN A 165 -23.16 -14.69 4.91
C ASN A 165 -22.13 -15.50 4.09
N THR A 166 -21.77 -15.06 2.88
CA THR A 166 -20.72 -15.67 2.04
C THR A 166 -19.89 -14.56 1.43
N LEU A 167 -18.65 -14.84 1.04
CA LEU A 167 -17.79 -13.83 0.41
C LEU A 167 -18.41 -13.26 -0.87
N ARG A 168 -19.03 -14.11 -1.69
CA ARG A 168 -19.70 -13.67 -2.93
C ARG A 168 -20.80 -12.66 -2.65
N LYS A 169 -21.73 -13.02 -1.77
CA LYS A 169 -22.88 -12.15 -1.46
C LYS A 169 -22.44 -10.84 -0.80
N LEU A 170 -21.48 -10.92 0.13
CA LEU A 170 -20.94 -9.73 0.79
C LEU A 170 -20.23 -8.81 -0.20
N TRP A 171 -19.45 -9.35 -1.13
CA TRP A 171 -18.82 -8.56 -2.19
C TRP A 171 -19.85 -7.87 -3.09
N GLU A 172 -20.87 -8.60 -3.54
CA GLU A 172 -21.96 -8.01 -4.31
C GLU A 172 -22.70 -6.93 -3.53
N TYR A 173 -22.91 -7.11 -2.23
CA TYR A 173 -23.47 -6.09 -1.35
C TYR A 173 -22.61 -4.83 -1.32
N THR A 174 -21.29 -4.98 -1.22
CA THR A 174 -20.33 -3.87 -1.29
C THR A 174 -20.41 -3.13 -2.64
N LEU A 175 -20.49 -3.85 -3.76
CA LEU A 175 -20.65 -3.23 -5.09
C LEU A 175 -21.96 -2.42 -5.22
N ARG A 176 -23.04 -2.86 -4.57
CA ARG A 176 -24.35 -2.15 -4.59
C ARG A 176 -24.31 -0.79 -3.87
N LYS A 177 -23.30 -0.51 -3.04
CA LYS A 177 -23.13 0.79 -2.34
C LYS A 177 -22.63 1.93 -3.26
N LYS A 178 -22.88 1.82 -4.57
CA LYS A 178 -22.58 2.84 -5.59
C LYS A 178 -21.10 3.25 -5.62
N LEU A 179 -20.20 2.28 -5.53
CA LEU A 179 -18.76 2.50 -5.68
C LEU A 179 -18.41 3.27 -6.96
N ALA A 180 -19.20 3.10 -8.03
CA ALA A 180 -19.05 3.81 -9.30
C ALA A 180 -19.18 5.35 -9.22
N ARG A 181 -19.63 5.91 -8.09
CA ARG A 181 -19.63 7.38 -7.87
C ARG A 181 -18.25 7.92 -7.51
N TYR A 182 -17.36 7.06 -7.02
CA TYR A 182 -16.01 7.47 -6.63
C TYR A 182 -15.06 7.42 -7.82
N SER A 183 -14.17 8.40 -7.87
CA SER A 183 -13.06 8.49 -8.81
C SER A 183 -11.81 8.88 -8.05
N VAL A 184 -10.64 8.43 -8.48
CA VAL A 184 -9.38 8.72 -7.78
C VAL A 184 -8.61 9.81 -8.51
N ASN A 185 -8.12 10.80 -7.76
CA ASN A 185 -7.37 11.93 -8.29
C ASN A 185 -6.04 11.48 -8.92
N GLN A 186 -5.56 12.28 -9.88
CA GLN A 186 -4.27 12.07 -10.54
C GLN A 186 -3.10 12.61 -9.72
N GLU A 187 -3.37 13.57 -8.83
CA GLU A 187 -2.39 14.02 -7.84
C GLU A 187 -2.51 13.19 -6.57
N LEU A 188 -1.38 12.62 -6.16
CA LEU A 188 -1.23 11.74 -5.00
C LEU A 188 -0.33 12.45 -3.99
N PHE A 189 -0.59 12.28 -2.70
CA PHE A 189 0.11 13.05 -1.67
C PHE A 189 1.02 12.17 -0.83
N VAL A 190 2.15 12.74 -0.41
CA VAL A 190 2.97 12.18 0.66
C VAL A 190 3.19 13.25 1.72
N HIS A 191 2.88 12.90 2.96
CA HIS A 191 3.09 13.74 4.14
C HIS A 191 4.29 13.22 4.93
N TYR A 192 5.21 14.12 5.29
CA TYR A 192 6.39 13.76 6.07
C TYR A 192 6.21 14.19 7.51
N ILE A 193 6.22 13.18 8.39
CA ILE A 193 6.01 13.36 9.82
C ILE A 193 7.33 13.22 10.56
N HIS A 194 7.63 14.16 11.45
CA HIS A 194 8.78 14.07 12.33
C HIS A 194 8.48 13.10 13.49
N GLN A 195 9.36 12.12 13.71
CA GLN A 195 9.09 10.99 14.63
C GLN A 195 9.04 11.38 16.12
N THR A 196 9.52 12.56 16.50
CA THR A 196 9.65 12.95 17.91
C THR A 196 8.42 13.71 18.40
N ASP A 197 7.94 14.66 17.61
CA ASP A 197 6.81 15.54 17.96
C ASP A 197 5.56 15.24 17.13
N SER A 198 5.61 14.25 16.23
CA SER A 198 4.53 13.87 15.30
C SER A 198 4.05 15.02 14.40
N SER A 199 4.86 16.09 14.25
CA SER A 199 4.51 17.22 13.40
C SER A 199 4.68 16.88 11.92
N CYS A 200 3.72 17.32 11.10
CA CYS A 200 3.88 17.29 9.64
C CYS A 200 4.75 18.47 9.22
N PHE A 201 5.99 18.20 8.80
CA PHE A 201 6.95 19.24 8.44
C PHE A 201 7.00 19.51 6.93
N ALA A 202 6.46 18.60 6.10
CA ALA A 202 6.40 18.80 4.66
C ALA A 202 5.33 17.92 4.01
N SER A 203 4.79 18.39 2.88
CA SER A 203 3.93 17.62 1.99
C SER A 203 4.42 17.76 0.56
N GLN A 204 4.39 16.67 -0.22
CA GLN A 204 4.71 16.69 -1.65
C GLN A 204 3.58 16.05 -2.44
N SER A 205 3.29 16.60 -3.61
CA SER A 205 2.40 15.96 -4.59
C SER A 205 3.23 15.16 -5.60
N ILE A 206 2.67 14.02 -6.00
CA ILE A 206 3.21 13.12 -7.00
C ILE A 206 2.12 12.95 -8.04
N LYS A 207 2.43 13.28 -9.30
CA LYS A 207 1.51 13.06 -10.40
C LYS A 207 1.52 11.58 -10.80
N PHE A 208 0.33 11.01 -10.96
CA PHE A 208 0.17 9.65 -11.48
C PHE A 208 0.72 9.55 -12.91
N ASP A 209 1.60 8.59 -13.14
CA ASP A 209 2.17 8.25 -14.44
C ASP A 209 1.94 6.76 -14.72
N PRO A 210 1.00 6.40 -15.62
CA PRO A 210 0.70 5.01 -15.91
C PRO A 210 1.88 4.28 -16.60
N VAL A 211 2.68 4.99 -17.40
CA VAL A 211 3.84 4.40 -18.08
C VAL A 211 4.92 4.06 -17.06
N GLN A 212 5.18 4.99 -16.14
CA GLN A 212 6.12 4.74 -15.05
C GLN A 212 5.65 3.62 -14.14
N LEU A 213 4.35 3.57 -13.80
CA LEU A 213 3.77 2.48 -13.01
C LEU A 213 4.00 1.13 -13.71
N GLU A 214 3.67 1.02 -14.99
CA GLU A 214 3.81 -0.23 -15.75
C GLU A 214 5.28 -0.68 -15.82
N MET A 215 6.21 0.24 -16.09
CA MET A 215 7.64 -0.05 -16.09
C MET A 215 8.14 -0.57 -14.74
N LEU A 216 7.77 0.10 -13.64
CA LEU A 216 8.19 -0.28 -12.29
C LEU A 216 7.53 -1.58 -11.81
N ALA A 217 6.28 -1.81 -12.20
CA ALA A 217 5.57 -3.05 -11.94
C ALA A 217 6.22 -4.22 -12.69
N ASN A 218 6.51 -4.06 -13.98
CA ASN A 218 7.20 -5.07 -14.78
C ASN A 218 8.59 -5.40 -14.25
N ASP A 219 9.37 -4.38 -13.87
CA ASP A 219 10.67 -4.60 -13.24
C ASP A 219 10.52 -5.37 -11.91
N SER A 220 9.65 -4.90 -11.01
CA SER A 220 9.48 -5.53 -9.70
C SER A 220 8.95 -6.97 -9.80
N LEU A 221 7.91 -7.19 -10.61
CA LEU A 221 7.31 -8.51 -10.84
C LEU A 221 8.24 -9.43 -11.62
N GLY A 222 9.06 -8.90 -12.52
CA GLY A 222 10.09 -9.67 -13.21
C GLY A 222 11.03 -10.37 -12.22
N TRP A 223 11.36 -9.70 -11.11
CA TRP A 223 12.19 -10.31 -10.07
C TRP A 223 11.41 -11.37 -9.28
N TRP A 224 10.20 -11.03 -8.79
CA TRP A 224 9.37 -11.96 -8.02
C TRP A 224 8.98 -13.23 -8.80
N THR A 225 8.84 -13.13 -10.12
CA THR A 225 8.50 -14.24 -11.02
C THR A 225 9.72 -14.97 -11.59
N GLY A 226 10.95 -14.58 -11.21
CA GLY A 226 12.19 -15.21 -11.66
C GLY A 226 12.58 -14.87 -13.12
N LYS A 227 11.92 -13.91 -13.75
CA LYS A 227 12.23 -13.45 -15.11
C LYS A 227 13.45 -12.52 -15.18
N ARG A 228 13.90 -11.97 -14.05
CA ARG A 228 15.16 -11.21 -13.96
C ARG A 228 15.93 -11.51 -12.67
N PRO A 229 17.27 -11.38 -12.67
CA PRO A 229 18.07 -11.48 -11.46
C PRO A 229 17.83 -10.28 -10.51
N PRO A 230 18.20 -10.41 -9.22
CA PRO A 230 18.19 -9.29 -8.29
C PRO A 230 19.14 -8.18 -8.75
N THR A 231 18.72 -6.94 -8.55
CA THR A 231 19.55 -5.75 -8.76
C THR A 231 19.89 -5.16 -7.40
N GLY A 232 21.13 -4.69 -7.24
CA GLY A 232 21.49 -3.96 -6.04
C GLY A 232 20.78 -2.61 -5.93
N VAL A 233 20.82 -2.04 -4.74
CA VAL A 233 20.30 -0.70 -4.47
C VAL A 233 21.10 0.36 -5.24
N ASP A 234 20.52 1.53 -5.44
CA ASP A 234 21.29 2.70 -5.90
C ASP A 234 22.43 3.00 -4.92
N ILE A 235 23.54 3.55 -5.40
CA ILE A 235 24.75 3.78 -4.59
C ILE A 235 24.44 4.71 -3.41
N GLU A 236 23.58 5.70 -3.64
CA GLU A 236 23.04 6.65 -2.66
C GLU A 236 22.23 5.96 -1.56
N GLU A 237 21.71 4.77 -1.82
CA GLU A 237 20.95 3.96 -0.86
C GLU A 237 21.75 2.77 -0.31
N SER A 238 23.05 2.70 -0.59
CA SER A 238 23.94 1.62 -0.12
C SER A 238 24.03 1.54 1.41
N PHE A 239 23.65 2.58 2.15
CA PHE A 239 23.49 2.52 3.61
C PHE A 239 22.49 1.42 4.03
N LYS A 240 21.52 1.05 3.18
CA LYS A 240 20.59 -0.07 3.45
C LYS A 240 21.33 -1.41 3.58
N CYS A 241 22.50 -1.55 2.94
CA CYS A 241 23.30 -2.77 3.02
C CYS A 241 23.86 -3.03 4.42
N SER A 242 23.98 -2.03 5.31
CA SER A 242 24.51 -2.24 6.66
C SER A 242 23.58 -3.04 7.58
N HIS A 243 22.30 -3.12 7.24
CA HIS A 243 21.29 -3.88 7.97
C HIS A 243 20.80 -5.12 7.18
N CYS A 244 21.44 -5.42 6.04
CA CYS A 244 21.03 -6.53 5.18
C CYS A 244 21.65 -7.84 5.66
N VAL A 245 20.80 -8.85 5.93
CA VAL A 245 21.25 -10.19 6.36
C VAL A 245 22.08 -10.92 5.31
N PHE A 246 21.98 -10.52 4.04
CA PHE A 246 22.75 -11.08 2.93
C PHE A 246 24.03 -10.29 2.62
N ALA A 247 24.35 -9.26 3.39
CA ALA A 247 25.40 -8.30 3.05
C ALA A 247 26.79 -8.95 2.85
N GLU A 248 27.10 -10.03 3.56
CA GLU A 248 28.38 -10.74 3.43
C GLU A 248 28.52 -11.50 2.11
N LYS A 249 27.42 -12.05 1.59
CA LYS A 249 27.39 -12.88 0.36
C LYS A 249 26.77 -12.15 -0.84
N CYS A 250 26.47 -10.87 -0.70
CA CYS A 250 25.83 -10.08 -1.74
C CYS A 250 26.81 -9.78 -2.88
N SER A 251 26.61 -10.44 -4.02
CA SER A 251 27.46 -10.29 -5.22
C SER A 251 27.56 -8.84 -5.68
N TRP A 252 26.46 -8.09 -5.66
CA TRP A 252 26.46 -6.67 -6.00
C TRP A 252 27.37 -5.85 -5.07
N ARG A 253 27.29 -6.07 -3.75
CA ARG A 253 28.11 -5.35 -2.78
C ARG A 253 29.60 -5.67 -2.95
N LEU A 254 29.92 -6.95 -3.14
CA LEU A 254 31.30 -7.40 -3.38
C LEU A 254 31.88 -6.77 -4.65
N SER A 255 31.12 -6.77 -5.74
CA SER A 255 31.49 -6.12 -7.00
C SER A 255 31.75 -4.61 -6.81
N LYS A 256 30.92 -3.91 -6.02
CA LYS A 256 31.12 -2.48 -5.76
C LYS A 256 32.33 -2.17 -4.89
N ILE A 257 32.67 -3.05 -3.95
CA ILE A 257 33.91 -2.95 -3.17
C ILE A 257 35.11 -3.10 -4.11
N GLU A 258 35.11 -4.12 -4.98
CA GLU A 258 36.19 -4.38 -5.93
C GLU A 258 36.39 -3.22 -6.92
N GLU A 259 35.30 -2.70 -7.51
CA GLU A 259 35.34 -1.50 -8.36
C GLU A 259 35.99 -0.31 -7.63
N SER A 260 35.65 -0.09 -6.36
CA SER A 260 36.23 0.99 -5.54
C SER A 260 37.71 0.77 -5.27
N THR A 261 38.11 -0.45 -4.88
CA THR A 261 39.52 -0.80 -4.64
C THR A 261 40.36 -0.61 -5.90
N GLN A 262 39.84 -1.02 -7.06
CA GLN A 262 40.53 -0.86 -8.33
C GLN A 262 40.68 0.61 -8.73
N ARG A 263 39.65 1.44 -8.54
CA ARG A 263 39.74 2.89 -8.76
C ARG A 263 40.83 3.55 -7.90
N HIS A 264 40.91 3.20 -6.62
CA HIS A 264 41.94 3.72 -5.72
C HIS A 264 43.34 3.26 -6.12
N ARG A 265 43.49 2.02 -6.61
CA ARG A 265 44.76 1.51 -7.13
C ARG A 265 45.23 2.29 -8.35
N VAL A 266 44.35 2.50 -9.33
CA VAL A 266 44.64 3.26 -10.54
C VAL A 266 44.99 4.72 -10.22
N LEU A 267 44.25 5.37 -9.30
CA LEU A 267 44.56 6.73 -8.87
C LEU A 267 45.95 6.82 -8.23
N ARG A 268 46.30 5.88 -7.34
CA ARG A 268 47.63 5.81 -6.74
C ARG A 268 48.73 5.59 -7.79
N GLU A 269 48.50 4.74 -8.77
CA GLU A 269 49.45 4.49 -9.86
C GLU A 269 49.61 5.73 -10.77
N SER A 270 48.54 6.47 -11.06
CA SER A 270 48.60 7.73 -11.81
C SER A 270 49.29 8.88 -11.05
N MET A 271 49.21 8.89 -9.71
CA MET A 271 49.92 9.86 -8.87
C MET A 271 51.41 9.55 -8.74
N LYS A 272 51.81 8.29 -8.93
CA LYS A 272 53.23 7.87 -8.94
C LYS A 272 53.95 8.23 -10.25
N PHE A 273 53.21 8.37 -11.35
CA PHE A 273 53.75 8.75 -12.66
C PHE A 273 52.92 9.89 -13.26
N PRO A 274 53.11 11.15 -12.82
CA PRO A 274 52.44 12.28 -13.46
C PRO A 274 52.87 12.33 -14.92
N LYS A 275 51.90 12.29 -15.84
CA LYS A 275 52.14 12.47 -17.28
C LYS A 275 52.84 13.83 -17.46
N ARG A 276 54.06 13.78 -17.98
CA ARG A 276 54.84 14.95 -18.39
C ARG A 276 54.18 15.65 -19.58
#